data_AF-S2DJW9-F1
#
_entry.id   AF-S2DJW9-F1
#
_cell.length_a   1.000
_cell.length_b   1.000
_cell.length_c   1.000
_cell.angle_alpha   90.00
_cell.angle_beta   90.00
_cell.angle_gamma   90.00
#
_symmetry.space_group_name_H-M   'P 1'
#
loop_
_entity.id
_entity.type
_entity.pdbx_description
1 polymer ?
#
loop_
_entity_poly.entity_id
_entity_poly.type
_entity_poly.pdbx_seq_one_letter_code
_entity_poly.pdbx_strand_id
1 'polypeptide(L)'
;MKTQIFTFCFLFIFSLIAAQTIQTFPTQNGVTSIFPNQSIKTVAPNTLNIYNHNSSGIQEIFPSQVIRTNPQSGVKQVYNTNNGIPEIAPVKVIKPNNLGGYDVFETSNGIPNISPSQTIKASPNGTFKVHPNQNGIQSINPSQAIKPTQHGFDIIQYKSGLPELFPSKTIKIKD
;
A
#
# COMPACT_ATOMS: atom_id res chain seq x y z
N MET A 1 -17.60 9.16 6.80
CA MET A 1 -16.74 9.29 5.61
C MET A 1 -15.44 8.54 5.87
N LYS A 2 -15.35 7.25 5.53
CA LYS A 2 -14.18 6.38 5.81
C LYS A 2 -13.47 6.05 4.49
N THR A 3 -12.76 7.02 3.93
CA THR A 3 -12.06 6.88 2.64
C THR A 3 -10.54 6.84 2.85
N GLN A 4 -10.05 5.91 3.69
CA GLN A 4 -8.60 5.71 3.90
C GLN A 4 -8.14 4.25 3.73
N ILE A 5 -9.03 3.35 3.26
CA ILE A 5 -8.76 1.90 3.27
C ILE A 5 -7.93 1.43 2.05
N PHE A 6 -7.88 2.20 0.95
CA PHE A 6 -7.58 1.63 -0.38
C PHE A 6 -6.18 1.88 -0.99
N THR A 7 -5.22 2.51 -0.29
CA THR A 7 -3.86 2.72 -0.88
C THR A 7 -2.75 1.85 -0.27
N PHE A 8 -3.06 0.99 0.70
CA PHE A 8 -2.03 0.32 1.49
C PHE A 8 -1.36 -0.90 0.85
N CYS A 9 -1.91 -1.40 -0.25
CA CYS A 9 -1.44 -2.66 -0.82
C CYS A 9 -0.10 -2.56 -1.58
N PHE A 10 0.51 -1.38 -1.68
CA PHE A 10 1.66 -1.13 -2.56
C PHE A 10 3.03 -1.00 -1.87
N LEU A 11 3.08 -1.07 -0.54
CA LEU A 11 4.31 -0.77 0.23
C LEU A 11 5.31 -1.94 0.30
N PHE A 12 5.12 -2.98 -0.51
CA PHE A 12 5.79 -4.29 -0.37
C PHE A 12 6.99 -4.51 -1.30
N ILE A 13 7.22 -3.60 -2.26
CA ILE A 13 8.17 -3.81 -3.36
C ILE A 13 9.52 -3.11 -3.09
N PHE A 14 9.61 -2.23 -2.09
CA PHE A 14 10.81 -1.39 -1.90
C PHE A 14 11.56 -1.77 -0.62
N SER A 15 12.30 -2.88 -0.67
CA SER A 15 13.42 -3.14 0.24
C SER A 15 14.77 -2.68 -0.34
N LEU A 16 14.80 -2.11 -1.55
CA LEU A 16 16.03 -1.99 -2.33
C LEU A 16 16.28 -0.63 -2.99
N ILE A 17 15.46 0.40 -2.75
CA ILE A 17 15.67 1.68 -3.43
C ILE A 17 15.83 2.83 -2.45
N ALA A 18 17.09 3.11 -2.11
CA ALA A 18 17.47 4.38 -1.54
C ALA A 18 17.21 5.49 -2.59
N ALA A 19 16.68 6.63 -2.14
CA ALA A 19 16.47 7.88 -2.89
C ALA A 19 15.28 8.00 -3.87
N GLN A 20 14.55 6.95 -4.27
CA GLN A 20 13.40 7.12 -5.19
C GLN A 20 12.13 7.63 -4.51
N THR A 21 11.39 8.48 -5.22
CA THR A 21 10.04 8.91 -4.85
C THR A 21 9.01 8.12 -5.64
N ILE A 22 8.11 7.44 -4.94
CA ILE A 22 6.97 6.75 -5.56
C ILE A 22 5.79 7.70 -5.57
N GLN A 23 5.07 7.79 -6.69
CA GLN A 23 3.86 8.60 -6.80
C GLN A 23 2.70 7.75 -7.29
N THR A 24 1.55 7.91 -6.63
CA THR A 24 0.29 7.29 -7.04
C THR A 24 -0.58 8.33 -7.72
N PHE A 25 -1.19 7.95 -8.85
CA PHE A 25 -2.07 8.78 -9.66
C PHE A 25 -3.44 8.11 -9.74
N PRO A 26 -4.53 8.82 -9.42
CA PRO A 26 -5.85 8.30 -9.71
C PRO A 26 -6.05 8.17 -11.22
N THR A 27 -6.84 7.19 -11.63
CA THR A 27 -7.25 7.01 -13.02
C THR A 27 -8.77 7.07 -13.11
N GLN A 28 -9.28 7.60 -14.21
CA GLN A 28 -10.70 7.63 -14.51
C GLN A 28 -10.90 7.13 -15.94
N ASN A 29 -11.65 6.04 -16.10
CA ASN A 29 -11.89 5.40 -17.40
C ASN A 29 -10.58 5.12 -18.17
N GLY A 30 -9.54 4.68 -17.46
CA GLY A 30 -8.22 4.39 -18.04
C GLY A 30 -7.32 5.61 -18.26
N VAL A 31 -7.82 6.83 -18.09
CA VAL A 31 -7.02 8.05 -18.21
C VAL A 31 -6.35 8.33 -16.87
N THR A 32 -5.02 8.36 -16.85
CA THR A 32 -4.23 8.68 -15.66
C THR A 32 -4.22 10.18 -15.41
N SER A 33 -4.48 10.60 -14.17
CA SER A 33 -4.33 12.01 -13.76
C SER A 33 -2.90 12.49 -13.96
N ILE A 34 -2.73 13.77 -14.33
CA ILE A 34 -1.42 14.44 -14.34
C ILE A 34 -0.95 14.81 -12.93
N PHE A 35 -1.88 14.92 -11.98
CA PHE A 35 -1.59 15.22 -10.57
C PHE A 35 -1.58 13.94 -9.74
N PRO A 36 -0.52 13.68 -8.96
CA PRO A 36 -0.52 12.57 -8.02
C PRO A 36 -1.48 12.87 -6.86
N ASN A 37 -2.03 11.82 -6.26
CA ASN A 37 -2.81 11.94 -5.02
C ASN A 37 -1.99 11.60 -3.78
N GLN A 38 -0.93 10.81 -3.92
CA GLN A 38 -0.04 10.42 -2.83
C GLN A 38 1.40 10.24 -3.32
N SER A 39 2.37 10.54 -2.46
CA SER A 39 3.77 10.19 -2.67
C SER A 39 4.35 9.44 -1.48
N ILE A 40 5.35 8.60 -1.74
CA ILE A 40 6.08 7.85 -0.72
C ILE A 40 7.56 8.16 -0.89
N LYS A 41 8.21 8.50 0.22
CA LYS A 41 9.62 8.87 0.26
C LYS A 41 10.35 8.08 1.33
N THR A 42 11.52 7.56 0.97
CA THR A 42 12.48 7.02 1.95
C THR A 42 13.15 8.17 2.68
N VAL A 43 12.90 8.30 3.98
CA VAL A 43 13.44 9.42 4.79
C VAL A 43 14.58 8.99 5.71
N ALA A 44 14.66 7.70 6.01
CA ALA A 44 15.75 7.06 6.74
C ALA A 44 15.78 5.58 6.37
N PRO A 45 16.87 4.85 6.66
CA PRO A 45 16.90 3.39 6.50
C PRO A 45 15.66 2.75 7.15
N ASN A 46 15.00 1.87 6.40
CA ASN A 46 13.79 1.16 6.83
C ASN A 46 12.59 2.05 7.22
N THR A 47 12.62 3.35 6.90
CA THR A 47 11.55 4.29 7.23
C THR A 47 11.05 5.01 5.98
N LEU A 48 9.74 4.88 5.74
CA LEU A 48 9.05 5.56 4.65
C LEU A 48 8.04 6.55 5.21
N ASN A 49 7.96 7.72 4.58
CA ASN A 49 6.90 8.69 4.81
C ASN A 49 5.92 8.68 3.64
N ILE A 50 4.63 8.66 3.93
CA ILE A 50 3.55 8.81 2.96
C ILE A 50 3.01 10.23 3.08
N TYR A 51 2.90 10.93 1.96
CA TYR A 51 2.32 12.27 1.89
C TYR A 51 1.08 12.24 1.02
N ASN A 52 0.02 12.89 1.48
CA ASN A 52 -1.13 13.16 0.61
C ASN A 52 -0.84 14.39 -0.25
N HIS A 53 -1.55 14.48 -1.37
CA HIS A 53 -1.56 15.65 -2.23
C HIS A 53 -2.99 16.18 -2.33
N ASN A 54 -3.13 17.50 -2.44
CA ASN A 54 -4.42 18.11 -2.72
C ASN A 54 -4.85 17.87 -4.18
N SER A 55 -6.04 18.34 -4.56
CA SER A 55 -6.58 18.20 -5.91
C SER A 55 -5.71 18.82 -7.02
N SER A 56 -4.84 19.76 -6.67
CA SER A 56 -3.88 20.41 -7.59
C SER A 56 -2.51 19.70 -7.61
N GLY A 57 -2.39 18.53 -6.98
CA GLY A 57 -1.15 17.75 -6.94
C GLY A 57 -0.08 18.32 -6.02
N ILE A 58 -0.38 19.32 -5.19
CA ILE A 58 0.56 19.90 -4.23
C ILE A 58 0.63 18.97 -3.01
N GLN A 59 1.84 18.55 -2.67
CA GLN A 59 2.11 17.67 -1.53
C GLN A 59 1.85 18.40 -0.20
N GLU A 60 1.25 17.71 0.77
CA GLU A 60 1.21 18.15 2.15
C GLU A 60 2.63 18.24 2.75
N ILE A 61 2.83 19.19 3.67
CA ILE A 61 4.13 19.42 4.34
C ILE A 61 4.42 18.27 5.30
N PHE A 62 3.40 17.85 6.05
CA PHE A 62 3.51 16.73 6.97
C PHE A 62 3.14 15.43 6.26
N PRO A 63 3.84 14.33 6.56
CA PRO A 63 3.37 13.02 6.13
C PRO A 63 1.98 12.79 6.73
N SER A 64 1.14 12.03 6.02
CA SER A 64 -0.09 11.49 6.59
C SER A 64 0.21 10.24 7.40
N GLN A 65 1.21 9.45 6.99
CA GLN A 65 1.57 8.17 7.61
C GLN A 65 3.07 7.91 7.55
N VAL A 66 3.56 7.13 8.51
CA VAL A 66 4.95 6.66 8.57
C VAL A 66 4.96 5.15 8.63
N ILE A 67 5.88 4.53 7.89
CA ILE A 67 6.06 3.08 7.88
C ILE A 67 7.46 2.77 8.35
N ARG A 68 7.56 1.91 9.35
CA ARG A 68 8.83 1.40 9.87
C ARG A 68 8.94 -0.08 9.56
N THR A 69 10.04 -0.47 8.95
CA THR A 69 10.37 -1.88 8.67
C THR A 69 11.39 -2.36 9.70
N ASN A 70 11.13 -3.52 10.30
CA ASN A 70 12.14 -4.25 11.05
C ASN A 70 13.04 -5.01 10.04
N PRO A 71 14.34 -4.67 9.93
CA PRO A 71 15.19 -5.22 8.89
C PRO A 71 15.50 -6.71 9.07
N GLN A 72 15.40 -7.26 10.28
CA GLN A 72 15.68 -8.67 10.56
C GLN A 72 14.50 -9.59 10.19
N SER A 73 13.27 -9.14 10.46
CA SER A 73 12.06 -9.94 10.27
C SER A 73 11.27 -9.55 9.03
N GLY A 74 11.58 -8.41 8.40
CA GLY A 74 10.79 -7.84 7.31
C GLY A 74 9.42 -7.29 7.74
N VAL A 75 9.06 -7.39 9.02
CA VAL A 75 7.79 -6.90 9.58
C VAL A 75 7.71 -5.39 9.42
N LYS A 76 6.58 -4.91 8.93
CA LYS A 76 6.30 -3.49 8.74
C LYS A 76 5.22 -3.02 9.68
N GLN A 77 5.42 -1.85 10.26
CA GLN A 77 4.45 -1.18 11.12
C GLN A 77 4.06 0.13 10.47
N VAL A 78 2.75 0.33 10.30
CA VAL A 78 2.18 1.55 9.74
C VAL A 78 1.64 2.39 10.88
N TYR A 79 2.04 3.65 10.93
CA TYR A 79 1.59 4.64 11.91
C TYR A 79 0.84 5.73 11.17
N ASN A 80 -0.32 6.10 11.70
CA ASN A 80 -0.90 7.40 11.38
C ASN A 80 -0.04 8.50 11.99
N THR A 81 -0.22 9.71 11.49
CA THR A 81 0.47 10.87 12.05
C THR A 81 -0.53 11.97 12.35
N ASN A 82 -0.20 12.77 13.36
CA ASN A 82 -0.87 14.03 13.64
C ASN A 82 0.16 15.15 13.51
N ASN A 83 -0.03 16.04 12.53
CA ASN A 83 0.92 17.10 12.18
C ASN A 83 2.37 16.58 12.01
N GLY A 84 2.51 15.43 11.36
CA GLY A 84 3.80 14.79 11.06
C GLY A 84 4.42 14.00 12.20
N ILE A 85 3.81 13.99 13.39
CA ILE A 85 4.24 13.17 14.52
C ILE A 85 3.54 11.81 14.44
N PRO A 86 4.28 10.69 14.32
CA PRO A 86 3.68 9.36 14.33
C PRO A 86 2.96 9.07 15.64
N GLU A 87 1.79 8.43 15.55
CA GLU A 87 1.12 7.85 16.70
C GLU A 87 2.03 6.81 17.40
N ILE A 88 1.80 6.59 18.69
CA ILE A 88 2.60 5.62 19.48
C ILE A 88 2.30 4.18 19.03
N ALA A 89 1.03 3.91 18.75
CA ALA A 89 0.56 2.61 18.32
C ALA A 89 0.50 2.55 16.79
N PRO A 90 1.02 1.49 16.14
CA PRO A 90 0.74 1.29 14.73
C PRO A 90 -0.74 1.02 14.53
N VAL A 91 -1.29 1.46 13.40
CA VAL A 91 -2.67 1.15 12.95
C VAL A 91 -2.74 -0.13 12.12
N LYS A 92 -1.61 -0.55 11.56
CA LYS A 92 -1.48 -1.83 10.85
C LYS A 92 -0.10 -2.43 11.07
N VAL A 93 -0.06 -3.76 11.09
CA VAL A 93 1.18 -4.54 11.04
C VAL A 93 1.12 -5.44 9.84
N ILE A 94 2.20 -5.47 9.05
CA ILE A 94 2.30 -6.32 7.88
C ILE A 94 3.48 -7.27 8.08
N LYS A 95 3.24 -8.57 7.92
CA LYS A 95 4.24 -9.61 8.16
C LYS A 95 4.45 -10.43 6.89
N PRO A 96 5.70 -10.81 6.55
CA PRO A 96 5.91 -11.87 5.57
C PRO A 96 5.16 -13.13 6.02
N ASN A 97 4.54 -13.84 5.08
CA ASN A 97 3.87 -15.11 5.36
C ASN A 97 4.65 -16.28 4.75
N ASN A 98 4.32 -17.50 5.18
CA ASN A 98 5.01 -18.72 4.77
C ASN A 98 4.77 -19.10 3.30
N LEU A 99 3.95 -18.33 2.56
CA LEU A 99 3.60 -18.57 1.16
C LEU A 99 4.31 -17.60 0.21
N GLY A 100 5.37 -16.92 0.67
CA GLY A 100 6.13 -15.96 -0.13
C GLY A 100 5.39 -14.64 -0.39
N GLY A 101 4.36 -14.36 0.41
CA GLY A 101 3.56 -13.15 0.37
C GLY A 101 3.60 -12.37 1.69
N TYR A 102 2.57 -11.58 1.92
CA TYR A 102 2.41 -10.80 3.14
C TYR A 102 1.00 -10.92 3.71
N ASP A 103 0.90 -10.93 5.03
CA ASP A 103 -0.34 -10.84 5.78
C ASP A 103 -0.45 -9.46 6.43
N VAL A 104 -1.58 -8.79 6.20
CA VAL A 104 -1.89 -7.47 6.74
C VAL A 104 -2.81 -7.64 7.95
N PHE A 105 -2.42 -7.10 9.09
CA PHE A 105 -3.18 -7.12 10.31
C PHE A 105 -3.59 -5.69 10.66
N GLU A 106 -4.89 -5.46 10.80
CA GLU A 106 -5.35 -4.29 11.55
C GLU A 106 -4.93 -4.44 13.01
N THR A 107 -4.73 -3.31 13.68
CA THR A 107 -4.39 -3.29 15.09
C THR A 107 -5.46 -2.58 15.90
N SER A 108 -5.54 -2.93 17.18
CA SER A 108 -6.24 -2.14 18.19
C SER A 108 -5.23 -1.76 19.26
N ASN A 109 -5.03 -0.45 19.47
CA ASN A 109 -4.02 0.06 20.40
C ASN A 109 -2.61 -0.52 20.17
N GLY A 110 -2.25 -0.77 18.91
CA GLY A 110 -0.94 -1.29 18.51
C GLY A 110 -0.81 -2.82 18.60
N ILE A 111 -1.82 -3.52 19.12
CA ILE A 111 -1.86 -4.98 19.18
C ILE A 111 -2.49 -5.50 17.87
N PRO A 112 -1.78 -6.30 17.06
CA PRO A 112 -2.35 -6.89 15.85
C PRO A 112 -3.49 -7.85 16.17
N ASN A 113 -4.53 -7.86 15.34
CA ASN A 113 -5.56 -8.88 15.40
C ASN A 113 -4.98 -10.30 15.25
N ILE A 114 -5.68 -11.30 15.78
CA ILE A 114 -5.26 -12.71 15.68
C ILE A 114 -5.24 -13.22 14.25
N SER A 115 -6.10 -12.67 13.40
CA SER A 115 -6.23 -13.03 12.00
C SER A 115 -5.94 -11.81 11.13
N PRO A 116 -5.24 -11.99 10.01
CA PRO A 116 -5.00 -10.91 9.07
C PRO A 116 -6.32 -10.46 8.45
N SER A 117 -6.44 -9.16 8.18
CA SER A 117 -7.55 -8.58 7.40
C SER A 117 -7.37 -8.83 5.91
N GLN A 118 -6.14 -9.01 5.43
CA GLN A 118 -5.83 -9.27 4.03
C GLN A 118 -4.58 -10.14 3.88
N THR A 119 -4.54 -10.94 2.82
CA THR A 119 -3.36 -11.68 2.40
C THR A 119 -2.98 -11.28 0.97
N ILE A 120 -1.70 -10.95 0.79
CA ILE A 120 -1.12 -10.48 -0.46
C ILE A 120 -0.25 -11.59 -1.01
N LYS A 121 -0.54 -12.04 -2.23
CA LYS A 121 0.18 -13.14 -2.90
C LYS A 121 0.84 -12.64 -4.17
N ALA A 122 2.14 -12.91 -4.30
CA ALA A 122 2.86 -12.71 -5.55
C ALA A 122 2.50 -13.81 -6.55
N SER A 123 2.32 -13.43 -7.80
CA SER A 123 2.17 -14.35 -8.94
C SER A 123 3.49 -14.42 -9.71
N PRO A 124 3.77 -15.52 -10.44
CA PRO A 124 5.03 -15.68 -11.18
C PRO A 124 5.33 -14.56 -12.20
N ASN A 125 4.30 -13.88 -12.70
CA ASN A 125 4.41 -12.74 -13.61
C ASN A 125 4.67 -11.39 -12.90
N GLY A 126 5.03 -11.40 -11.61
CA GLY A 126 5.25 -10.21 -10.80
C GLY A 126 3.98 -9.47 -10.37
N THR A 127 2.78 -9.98 -10.69
CA THR A 127 1.52 -9.38 -10.23
C THR A 127 1.26 -9.75 -8.77
N PHE A 128 0.92 -8.77 -7.93
CA PHE A 128 0.48 -9.03 -6.55
C PHE A 128 -1.05 -9.01 -6.49
N LYS A 129 -1.64 -10.06 -5.90
CA LYS A 129 -3.09 -10.17 -5.67
C LYS A 129 -3.40 -10.01 -4.20
N VAL A 130 -4.31 -9.10 -3.89
CA VAL A 130 -4.78 -8.82 -2.53
C VAL A 130 -6.07 -9.57 -2.31
N HIS A 131 -6.09 -10.46 -1.32
CA HIS A 131 -7.28 -11.23 -0.95
C HIS A 131 -7.77 -10.72 0.41
N PRO A 132 -9.01 -10.24 0.51
CA PRO A 132 -9.59 -9.91 1.79
C PRO A 132 -9.81 -11.19 2.60
N ASN A 133 -9.62 -11.07 3.91
CA ASN A 133 -9.88 -12.14 4.85
C ASN A 133 -11.03 -11.72 5.77
N GLN A 134 -11.97 -12.62 6.01
CA GLN A 134 -13.08 -12.39 6.92
C GLN A 134 -13.11 -13.53 7.94
N ASN A 135 -13.09 -13.18 9.22
CA ASN A 135 -13.07 -14.13 10.33
C ASN A 135 -11.95 -15.19 10.19
N GLY A 136 -10.78 -14.77 9.70
CA GLY A 136 -9.63 -15.66 9.48
C GLY A 136 -9.68 -16.50 8.21
N ILE A 137 -10.74 -16.41 7.42
CA ILE A 137 -10.88 -17.14 6.16
C ILE A 137 -10.54 -16.22 5.00
N GLN A 138 -9.58 -16.65 4.17
CA GLN A 138 -9.19 -15.93 2.96
C GLN A 138 -10.25 -16.06 1.86
N SER A 139 -10.62 -14.94 1.24
CA SER A 139 -11.44 -14.93 0.03
C SER A 139 -10.74 -15.61 -1.14
N ILE A 140 -11.48 -16.43 -1.89
CA ILE A 140 -11.01 -17.03 -3.15
C ILE A 140 -10.75 -15.98 -4.23
N ASN A 141 -11.55 -14.91 -4.23
CA ASN A 141 -11.45 -13.84 -5.21
C ASN A 141 -10.61 -12.70 -4.61
N PRO A 142 -9.60 -12.19 -5.34
CA PRO A 142 -8.90 -10.99 -4.90
C PRO A 142 -9.86 -9.80 -4.93
N SER A 143 -9.60 -8.81 -4.08
CA SER A 143 -10.23 -7.49 -4.18
C SER A 143 -9.47 -6.57 -5.13
N GLN A 144 -8.18 -6.82 -5.33
CA GLN A 144 -7.29 -5.97 -6.10
C GLN A 144 -6.11 -6.75 -6.67
N ALA A 145 -5.61 -6.34 -7.82
CA ALA A 145 -4.30 -6.71 -8.34
C ALA A 145 -3.41 -5.49 -8.53
N ILE A 146 -2.11 -5.68 -8.32
CA ILE A 146 -1.05 -4.72 -8.61
C ILE A 146 -0.21 -5.35 -9.71
N LYS A 147 -0.35 -4.82 -10.92
CA LYS A 147 0.26 -5.38 -12.13
C LYS A 147 1.48 -4.55 -12.52
N PRO A 148 2.65 -5.16 -12.74
CA PRO A 148 3.82 -4.42 -13.23
C PRO A 148 3.56 -3.85 -14.62
N THR A 149 4.11 -2.67 -14.87
CA THR A 149 4.14 -1.98 -16.17
C THR A 149 5.57 -1.56 -16.48
N GLN A 150 5.81 -1.05 -17.69
CA GLN A 150 7.15 -0.59 -18.10
C GLN A 150 7.71 0.52 -17.20
N HIS A 151 6.84 1.34 -16.59
CA HIS A 151 7.22 2.54 -15.83
C HIS A 151 6.74 2.52 -14.37
N GLY A 152 6.33 1.36 -13.86
CA GLY A 152 5.82 1.21 -12.51
C GLY A 152 4.74 0.13 -12.43
N PHE A 153 3.56 0.49 -11.92
CA PHE A 153 2.49 -0.48 -11.64
C PHE A 153 1.11 0.10 -11.86
N ASP A 154 0.18 -0.77 -12.23
CA ASP A 154 -1.24 -0.46 -12.28
C ASP A 154 -2.00 -1.18 -11.17
N ILE A 155 -2.93 -0.47 -10.54
CA ILE A 155 -3.85 -1.04 -9.56
C ILE A 155 -5.19 -1.32 -10.23
N ILE A 156 -5.54 -2.59 -10.33
CA ILE A 156 -6.80 -3.07 -10.91
C ILE A 156 -7.70 -3.55 -9.78
N GLN A 157 -8.91 -2.98 -9.65
CA GLN A 157 -9.89 -3.48 -8.69
C GLN A 157 -10.61 -4.70 -9.26
N TYR A 158 -11.08 -5.56 -8.35
CA TYR A 158 -11.96 -6.67 -8.70
C TYR A 158 -13.36 -6.41 -8.18
N LYS A 159 -14.34 -6.51 -9.07
CA LYS A 159 -15.76 -6.40 -8.74
C LYS A 159 -16.44 -7.72 -9.06
N SER A 160 -17.09 -8.31 -8.07
CA SER A 160 -17.74 -9.62 -8.21
C SER A 160 -16.82 -10.71 -8.77
N GLY A 161 -15.53 -10.68 -8.41
CA GLY A 161 -14.52 -11.66 -8.86
C GLY A 161 -13.91 -11.38 -10.24
N LEU A 162 -14.37 -10.36 -10.96
CA LEU A 162 -13.83 -9.98 -12.26
C LEU A 162 -12.94 -8.72 -12.14
N PRO A 163 -11.79 -8.67 -12.81
CA PRO A 163 -10.98 -7.45 -12.85
C PRO A 163 -11.71 -6.35 -13.62
N GLU A 164 -11.61 -5.12 -13.14
CA GLU A 164 -12.03 -3.95 -13.92
C GLU A 164 -11.18 -3.82 -15.20
N LEU A 165 -11.80 -3.31 -16.27
CA LEU A 165 -11.16 -3.15 -17.58
C LEU A 165 -10.00 -2.15 -17.54
N PHE A 166 -10.11 -1.15 -16.68
CA PHE A 166 -9.15 -0.07 -16.54
C PHE A 166 -8.54 -0.09 -15.14
N PRO A 167 -7.29 0.34 -14.99
CA PRO A 167 -6.74 0.58 -13.66
C PRO A 167 -7.59 1.64 -12.95
N SER A 168 -7.63 1.53 -11.61
CA SER A 168 -8.18 2.51 -10.68
C SER A 168 -7.14 3.52 -10.19
N LYS A 169 -5.86 3.11 -10.22
CA LYS A 169 -4.70 3.97 -9.98
C LYS A 169 -3.51 3.46 -10.80
N THR A 170 -2.63 4.38 -11.17
CA THR A 170 -1.31 4.07 -11.73
C THR A 170 -0.24 4.59 -10.78
N ILE A 171 0.85 3.85 -10.68
CA ILE A 171 1.95 4.14 -9.78
C ILE A 171 3.20 4.30 -10.63
N LYS A 172 3.90 5.40 -10.42
CA LYS A 172 5.15 5.71 -11.10
C LYS A 172 6.27 5.82 -10.08
N ILE A 173 7.42 5.30 -10.46
CA ILE A 173 8.66 5.43 -9.72
C ILE A 173 9.42 6.59 -10.34
N LYS A 174 9.80 7.59 -9.54
CA LYS A 174 10.65 8.69 -9.96
C LYS A 174 12.01 8.58 -9.28
N ASP A 175 13.05 8.73 -10.09
CA ASP A 175 14.42 8.96 -9.63
C ASP A 175 14.58 10.35 -9.00
#